data_AF-X5J8F8-F1
#
_entry.id   AF-X5J8F8-F1
#
_cell.length_a   1.000
_cell.length_b   1.000
_cell.length_c   1.000
_cell.angle_alpha   90.00
_cell.angle_beta   90.00
_cell.angle_gamma   90.00
#
_symmetry.space_group_name_H-M   'P 1'
#
loop_
_entity.id
_entity.type
_entity.pdbx_description
1 polymer ?
#
loop_
_entity_poly.entity_id
_entity_poly.type
_entity_poly.pdbx_seq_one_letter_code
_entity_poly.pdbx_strand_id
1 'polypeptide(L)'
;MQSMVPYHIKKYLHWVVAYTLTNCQQHHRMAVRSCSTQQRQPTPSCATAERNHPATISPLPKFVLVLLHGLNMDASENDKIKEAVAEAFREDILTIQPKCREGLKSVYLSIETQSKQVVKEIQTMLRDTYPQHDQEALQALPISIFGYSQGGLVGCILAANHSNDLNITAVITAHAPLYGTEALDNKVADVKAFTREAKSGLNAIGHPDTSQVNMQLAAWLLNGFCINKFTKFLFKGLSDMRSNSTCITRIKKFIRENKNDKENHEIPILLIGGYLSNLSEYFDYEEAYERQVEELNQHYALLATQDKHGVHDILISIKSQLCRGPSFDNIVDSSNDPVYAKNIETYVAKEQLHCWNLMLMLSDYRVQYGKTLFQNKKAIALITEFLSKHNLRNGS
;
A
#
# COMPACT_ATOMS: atom_id res chain seq x y z
N MET A 1 17.79 24.90 29.05
CA MET A 1 16.58 24.46 29.77
C MET A 1 15.81 23.50 28.87
N GLN A 2 15.69 22.22 29.25
CA GLN A 2 14.85 21.27 28.51
C GLN A 2 13.38 21.56 28.81
N SER A 3 12.60 21.90 27.78
CA SER A 3 11.14 22.01 27.86
C SER A 3 10.56 20.64 28.24
N MET A 4 10.24 20.46 29.52
CA MET A 4 9.45 19.32 29.98
C MET A 4 8.03 19.48 29.45
N VAL A 5 7.73 18.80 28.34
CA VAL A 5 6.33 18.60 27.94
C VAL A 5 5.65 17.78 29.06
N PRO A 6 4.61 18.32 29.72
CA PRO A 6 3.95 17.65 30.85
C PRO A 6 3.57 16.21 30.51
N TYR A 7 3.86 15.29 31.43
CA TYR A 7 3.67 13.84 31.26
C TYR A 7 2.25 13.45 30.81
N HIS A 8 1.24 14.24 31.18
CA HIS A 8 -0.17 14.03 30.81
C HIS A 8 -0.45 14.24 29.31
N ILE A 9 0.26 15.17 28.65
CA ILE A 9 0.10 15.41 27.20
C ILE A 9 0.63 14.20 26.41
N LYS A 10 1.71 13.55 26.87
CA LYS A 10 2.27 12.35 26.22
C LYS A 10 1.29 11.17 26.23
N LYS A 11 0.59 10.94 27.35
CA LYS A 11 -0.44 9.88 27.45
C LYS A 11 -1.63 10.19 26.56
N TYR A 12 -2.08 11.45 26.53
CA TYR A 12 -3.17 11.88 25.66
C TYR A 12 -2.81 11.72 24.18
N LEU A 13 -1.59 12.08 23.79
CA LEU A 13 -1.07 11.90 22.42
C LEU A 13 -1.06 10.43 21.99
N HIS A 14 -0.55 9.55 22.85
CA HIS A 14 -0.57 8.11 22.59
C HIS A 14 -2.01 7.60 22.48
N TRP A 15 -2.92 8.10 23.30
CA TRP A 15 -4.32 7.70 23.25
C TRP A 15 -5.00 8.17 21.97
N VAL A 16 -4.76 9.40 21.51
CA VAL A 16 -5.34 9.93 20.26
C VAL A 16 -4.76 9.25 19.03
N VAL A 17 -3.44 9.02 18.99
CA VAL A 17 -2.79 8.28 17.89
C VAL A 17 -3.24 6.82 17.91
N ALA A 18 -3.27 6.17 19.07
CA ALA A 18 -3.80 4.82 19.21
C ALA A 18 -5.28 4.78 18.78
N TYR A 19 -6.12 5.71 19.23
CA TYR A 19 -7.54 5.78 18.90
C TYR A 19 -7.78 5.97 17.39
N THR A 20 -7.05 6.90 16.76
CA THR A 20 -7.13 7.14 15.31
C THR A 20 -6.67 5.90 14.53
N LEU A 21 -5.60 5.24 14.97
CA LEU A 21 -5.07 4.03 14.33
C LEU A 21 -5.93 2.78 14.61
N THR A 22 -6.56 2.66 15.78
CA THR A 22 -7.46 1.55 16.12
C THR A 22 -8.81 1.67 15.46
N ASN A 23 -9.32 2.89 15.24
CA ASN A 23 -10.56 3.10 14.51
C ASN A 23 -10.40 2.71 13.03
N CYS A 24 -9.24 2.98 12.41
CA CYS A 24 -8.95 2.46 11.07
C CYS A 24 -9.00 0.91 11.00
N GLN A 25 -8.59 0.20 12.05
CA GLN A 25 -8.61 -1.28 12.08
C GLN A 25 -10.01 -1.87 12.36
N GLN A 26 -10.79 -1.28 13.26
CA GLN A 26 -12.13 -1.80 13.59
C GLN A 26 -13.11 -1.71 12.41
N HIS A 27 -12.93 -0.72 11.53
CA HIS A 27 -13.79 -0.52 10.38
C HIS A 27 -13.62 -1.56 9.26
N HIS A 28 -12.46 -2.20 9.15
CA HIS A 28 -12.22 -3.24 8.15
C HIS A 28 -12.77 -4.61 8.57
N ARG A 29 -12.70 -4.95 9.87
CA ARG A 29 -13.29 -6.19 10.41
C ARG A 29 -14.81 -6.26 10.24
N MET A 30 -15.50 -5.13 10.20
CA MET A 30 -16.96 -5.09 10.00
C MET A 30 -17.36 -5.25 8.53
N ALA A 31 -16.55 -4.79 7.57
CA ALA A 31 -16.86 -4.94 6.14
C ALA A 31 -16.56 -6.35 5.60
N VAL A 32 -15.58 -7.05 6.19
CA VAL A 32 -15.23 -8.43 5.78
C VAL A 32 -16.15 -9.48 6.40
N ARG A 33 -16.77 -9.19 7.56
CA ARG A 33 -17.71 -10.12 8.23
C ARG A 33 -19.05 -10.31 7.53
N SER A 34 -19.37 -9.52 6.49
CA SER A 34 -20.61 -9.64 5.73
C SER A 34 -20.62 -10.83 4.76
N CYS A 35 -19.52 -11.56 4.59
CA CYS A 35 -19.40 -12.62 3.61
C CYS A 35 -18.61 -13.84 4.15
N SER A 36 -19.09 -14.45 5.24
CA SER A 36 -18.67 -15.81 5.60
C SER A 36 -19.69 -16.47 6.51
N THR A 37 -20.58 -17.27 5.92
CA THR A 37 -21.30 -18.29 6.68
C THR A 37 -21.62 -19.45 5.75
N GLN A 38 -20.74 -20.46 5.75
CA GLN A 38 -21.09 -21.88 5.63
C GLN A 38 -19.82 -22.72 5.84
N GLN A 39 -19.49 -22.96 7.12
CA GLN A 39 -18.63 -24.09 7.47
C GLN A 39 -19.46 -25.36 7.33
N ARG A 40 -19.11 -26.22 6.36
CA ARG A 40 -19.60 -27.59 6.27
C ARG A 40 -19.16 -28.39 7.50
N GLN A 41 -20.12 -29.07 8.12
CA GLN A 41 -19.85 -30.07 9.16
C GLN A 41 -19.02 -31.24 8.58
N PRO A 42 -18.10 -31.83 9.37
CA PRO A 42 -17.39 -33.02 8.96
C PRO A 42 -18.26 -34.28 9.14
N THR A 43 -18.37 -35.06 8.08
CA THR A 43 -18.90 -36.43 8.11
C THR A 43 -17.87 -37.36 8.76
N PRO A 44 -18.26 -38.31 9.65
CA PRO A 44 -17.32 -39.25 10.24
C PRO A 44 -16.90 -40.31 9.20
N SER A 45 -15.61 -40.37 8.88
CA SER A 45 -15.04 -41.39 8.00
C SER A 45 -14.44 -42.54 8.81
N CYS A 46 -14.85 -43.74 8.41
CA CYS A 46 -14.44 -45.05 8.90
C CYS A 46 -12.92 -45.26 8.78
N ALA A 47 -12.34 -45.90 9.81
CA ALA A 47 -10.95 -46.31 9.84
C ALA A 47 -10.67 -47.39 8.79
N THR A 48 -9.71 -47.14 7.92
CA THR A 48 -9.07 -48.16 7.06
C THR A 48 -7.57 -48.06 7.21
N ALA A 49 -6.96 -49.24 7.35
CA ALA A 49 -5.59 -49.50 7.78
C ALA A 49 -4.51 -48.74 7.00
N GLU A 50 -3.56 -48.19 7.75
CA GLU A 50 -2.32 -47.56 7.28
C GLU A 50 -1.45 -48.59 6.54
N ARG A 51 -1.35 -48.43 5.22
CA ARG A 51 -0.21 -48.92 4.45
C ARG A 51 0.89 -47.88 4.52
N ASN A 52 2.06 -48.29 5.00
CA ASN A 52 3.32 -47.56 4.91
C ASN A 52 3.66 -47.26 3.45
N HIS A 53 3.14 -46.16 2.91
CA HIS A 53 3.66 -45.57 1.69
C HIS A 53 4.92 -44.76 2.04
N PRO A 54 6.01 -44.89 1.25
CA PRO A 54 7.18 -44.03 1.42
C PRO A 54 6.72 -42.56 1.34
N ALA A 55 7.17 -41.77 2.31
CA ALA A 55 6.83 -40.35 2.41
C ALA A 55 7.11 -39.68 1.05
N THR A 56 6.04 -39.35 0.34
CA THR A 56 6.13 -38.74 -0.98
C THR A 56 6.58 -37.31 -0.75
N ILE A 57 7.78 -36.97 -1.24
CA ILE A 57 8.33 -35.62 -1.15
C ILE A 57 7.34 -34.67 -1.82
N SER A 58 6.73 -33.75 -1.05
CA SER A 58 5.85 -32.75 -1.63
C SER A 58 6.64 -31.92 -2.65
N PRO A 59 6.14 -31.76 -3.88
CA PRO A 59 6.81 -30.95 -4.90
C PRO A 59 6.87 -29.49 -4.47
N LEU A 60 7.93 -28.79 -4.89
CA LEU A 60 8.04 -27.34 -4.74
C LEU A 60 7.09 -26.61 -5.71
N PRO A 61 6.58 -25.43 -5.34
CA PRO A 61 5.80 -24.60 -6.26
C PRO A 61 6.72 -24.07 -7.36
N LYS A 62 6.16 -23.71 -8.51
CA LYS A 62 6.95 -23.07 -9.58
C LYS A 62 7.43 -21.68 -9.17
N PHE A 63 6.64 -20.97 -8.35
CA PHE A 63 7.02 -19.67 -7.80
C PHE A 63 6.26 -19.36 -6.51
N VAL A 64 6.74 -18.34 -5.81
CA VAL A 64 6.16 -17.79 -4.60
C VAL A 64 5.65 -16.39 -4.88
N LEU A 65 4.45 -16.05 -4.41
CA LEU A 65 3.95 -14.68 -4.39
C LEU A 65 3.91 -14.15 -2.96
N VAL A 66 4.64 -13.07 -2.70
CA VAL A 66 4.62 -12.36 -1.42
C VAL A 66 3.66 -11.18 -1.51
N LEU A 67 2.63 -11.16 -0.66
CA LEU A 67 1.59 -10.13 -0.63
C LEU A 67 1.81 -9.19 0.57
N LEU A 68 2.22 -7.95 0.29
CA LEU A 68 2.52 -6.92 1.29
C LEU A 68 1.37 -5.92 1.39
N HIS A 69 0.73 -5.88 2.57
CA HIS A 69 -0.39 -4.99 2.88
C HIS A 69 0.04 -3.52 3.04
N GLY A 70 -0.92 -2.59 3.04
CA GLY A 70 -0.76 -1.16 3.26
C GLY A 70 -0.42 -0.78 4.69
N LEU A 71 -0.35 0.53 4.94
CA LEU A 71 -0.03 1.09 6.25
C LEU A 71 -1.14 0.78 7.26
N ASN A 72 -0.76 0.30 8.44
CA ASN A 72 -1.64 -0.04 9.57
C ASN A 72 -2.67 -1.15 9.28
N MET A 73 -2.51 -1.85 8.15
CA MET A 73 -3.35 -2.95 7.72
C MET A 73 -2.82 -4.30 8.20
N ASP A 74 -3.53 -5.38 7.87
CA ASP A 74 -3.11 -6.75 8.13
C ASP A 74 -3.07 -7.57 6.83
N ALA A 75 -2.58 -8.81 6.91
CA ALA A 75 -2.46 -9.71 5.77
C ALA A 75 -3.73 -9.85 4.93
N SER A 76 -4.92 -9.79 5.55
CA SER A 76 -6.21 -10.07 4.89
C SER A 76 -6.61 -9.01 3.87
N GLU A 77 -5.98 -7.82 3.88
CA GLU A 77 -6.22 -6.79 2.88
C GLU A 77 -6.05 -7.31 1.44
N ASN A 78 -5.11 -8.25 1.25
CA ASN A 78 -4.78 -8.81 -0.05
C ASN A 78 -5.51 -10.13 -0.37
N ASP A 79 -6.50 -10.55 0.43
CA ASP A 79 -7.15 -11.87 0.27
C ASP A 79 -7.79 -12.04 -1.11
N LYS A 80 -8.38 -10.99 -1.70
CA LYS A 80 -8.93 -11.08 -3.05
C LYS A 80 -7.89 -11.35 -4.14
N ILE A 81 -6.68 -10.83 -3.98
CA ILE A 81 -5.58 -11.12 -4.90
C ILE A 81 -5.13 -12.56 -4.68
N LYS A 82 -4.95 -12.98 -3.43
CA LYS A 82 -4.61 -14.35 -3.06
C LYS A 82 -5.59 -15.36 -3.66
N GLU A 83 -6.89 -15.14 -3.51
CA GLU A 83 -7.93 -16.00 -4.06
C GLU A 83 -7.83 -16.09 -5.59
N ALA A 84 -7.71 -14.95 -6.28
CA ALA A 84 -7.63 -14.91 -7.74
C ALA A 84 -6.37 -15.60 -8.30
N VAL A 85 -5.21 -15.43 -7.65
CA VAL A 85 -3.97 -16.09 -8.10
C VAL A 85 -3.96 -17.58 -7.74
N ALA A 86 -4.52 -17.97 -6.59
CA ALA A 86 -4.64 -19.37 -6.21
C ALA A 86 -5.56 -20.12 -7.18
N GLU A 87 -6.66 -19.49 -7.63
CA GLU A 87 -7.52 -20.05 -8.67
C GLU A 87 -6.79 -20.21 -10.01
N ALA A 88 -6.02 -19.19 -10.42
CA ALA A 88 -5.33 -19.17 -11.70
C ALA A 88 -4.14 -20.14 -11.79
N PHE A 89 -3.37 -20.28 -10.71
CA PHE A 89 -2.10 -21.04 -10.72
C PHE A 89 -2.15 -22.35 -9.92
N ARG A 90 -3.13 -22.53 -9.02
CA ARG A 90 -3.32 -23.76 -8.23
C ARG A 90 -2.04 -24.16 -7.48
N GLU A 91 -1.56 -25.39 -7.68
CA GLU A 91 -0.36 -25.94 -7.03
C GLU A 91 0.95 -25.31 -7.54
N ASP A 92 0.92 -24.54 -8.65
CA ASP A 92 2.13 -23.90 -9.19
C ASP A 92 2.59 -22.70 -8.34
N ILE A 93 1.75 -22.21 -7.42
CA ILE A 93 2.03 -21.01 -6.60
C ILE A 93 1.96 -21.31 -5.10
N LEU A 94 2.94 -20.82 -4.35
CA LEU A 94 2.79 -20.60 -2.92
C LEU A 94 2.53 -19.12 -2.66
N THR A 95 1.44 -18.78 -1.96
CA THR A 95 1.18 -17.41 -1.54
C THR A 95 1.60 -17.20 -0.08
N ILE A 96 2.44 -16.19 0.15
CA ILE A 96 2.91 -15.77 1.47
C ILE A 96 2.35 -14.38 1.79
N GLN A 97 1.70 -14.23 2.94
CA GLN A 97 1.22 -12.93 3.47
C GLN A 97 1.95 -12.63 4.80
N PRO A 98 3.09 -11.93 4.77
CA PRO A 98 3.91 -11.71 5.97
C PRO A 98 3.18 -10.94 7.07
N LYS A 99 3.24 -11.44 8.30
CA LYS A 99 2.59 -10.87 9.49
C LYS A 99 3.51 -10.02 10.36
N CYS A 100 4.82 -10.02 10.09
CA CYS A 100 5.81 -9.32 10.89
C CYS A 100 5.59 -7.80 10.96
N ARG A 101 4.80 -7.24 10.04
CA ARG A 101 4.55 -5.80 9.91
C ARG A 101 3.08 -5.38 10.06
N GLU A 102 2.19 -6.27 10.51
CA GLU A 102 0.76 -5.93 10.68
C GLU A 102 0.51 -4.82 11.69
N GLY A 103 -0.53 -4.03 11.42
CA GLY A 103 -1.00 -2.95 12.27
C GLY A 103 0.07 -1.91 12.54
N LEU A 104 0.19 -1.49 13.81
CA LEU A 104 1.10 -0.41 14.21
C LEU A 104 2.55 -0.65 13.81
N LYS A 105 3.00 -1.91 13.64
CA LYS A 105 4.37 -2.24 13.23
C LYS A 105 4.77 -1.58 11.92
N SER A 106 3.85 -1.56 10.94
CA SER A 106 4.05 -0.86 9.66
C SER A 106 4.21 0.66 9.80
N VAL A 107 3.70 1.25 10.89
CA VAL A 107 3.78 2.68 11.17
C VAL A 107 5.10 3.04 11.85
N TYR A 108 5.51 2.27 12.87
CA TYR A 108 6.66 2.63 13.71
C TYR A 108 8.00 2.06 13.24
N LEU A 109 8.03 0.88 12.60
CA LEU A 109 9.27 0.32 12.07
C LEU A 109 9.64 1.03 10.77
N SER A 110 10.93 1.29 10.54
CA SER A 110 11.36 1.80 9.24
C SER A 110 11.07 0.75 8.15
N ILE A 111 10.82 1.20 6.92
CA ILE A 111 10.54 0.34 5.76
C ILE A 111 11.71 -0.63 5.52
N GLU A 112 12.95 -0.20 5.77
CA GLU A 112 14.14 -1.06 5.72
C GLU A 112 14.15 -2.13 6.83
N THR A 113 13.64 -1.82 8.02
CA THR A 113 13.52 -2.83 9.09
C THR A 113 12.40 -3.82 8.74
N GLN A 114 11.29 -3.32 8.20
CA GLN A 114 10.19 -4.15 7.74
C GLN A 114 10.65 -5.12 6.64
N SER A 115 11.42 -4.67 5.64
CA SER A 115 11.94 -5.56 4.58
C SER A 115 12.81 -6.68 5.12
N LYS A 116 13.71 -6.40 6.07
CA LYS A 116 14.55 -7.41 6.73
C LYS A 116 13.73 -8.45 7.50
N GLN A 117 12.65 -8.02 8.15
CA GLN A 117 11.75 -8.93 8.86
C GLN A 117 10.96 -9.80 7.89
N VAL A 118 10.49 -9.23 6.78
CA VAL A 118 9.79 -9.95 5.71
C VAL A 118 10.68 -11.04 5.12
N VAL A 119 11.96 -10.76 4.84
CA VAL A 119 12.92 -11.78 4.35
C VAL A 119 13.00 -12.97 5.31
N LYS A 120 13.15 -12.71 6.61
CA LYS A 120 13.22 -13.77 7.64
C LYS A 120 11.93 -14.58 7.71
N GLU A 121 10.78 -13.92 7.56
CA GLU A 121 9.48 -14.60 7.59
C GLU A 121 9.29 -15.48 6.36
N ILE A 122 9.65 -14.99 5.16
CA ILE A 122 9.63 -15.78 3.92
C ILE A 122 10.48 -17.05 4.07
N GLN A 123 11.74 -16.89 4.48
CA GLN A 123 12.66 -18.02 4.65
C GLN A 123 12.16 -19.03 5.69
N THR A 124 11.59 -18.54 6.79
CA THR A 124 10.99 -19.40 7.82
C THR A 124 9.79 -20.17 7.27
N MET A 125 8.86 -19.49 6.60
CA MET A 125 7.69 -20.14 6.01
C MET A 125 8.07 -21.17 4.95
N LEU A 126 9.06 -20.89 4.10
CA LEU A 126 9.53 -21.86 3.10
C LEU A 126 10.11 -23.11 3.76
N ARG A 127 10.98 -22.96 4.76
CA ARG A 127 11.53 -24.10 5.50
C ARG A 127 10.47 -24.90 6.24
N ASP A 128 9.52 -24.23 6.88
CA ASP A 128 8.46 -24.89 7.64
C ASP A 128 7.47 -25.62 6.74
N THR A 129 7.21 -25.08 5.54
CA THR A 129 6.29 -25.67 4.54
C THR A 129 6.95 -26.83 3.78
N TYR A 130 8.26 -26.74 3.54
CA TYR A 130 9.04 -27.68 2.73
C TYR A 130 10.30 -28.18 3.47
N PRO A 131 10.16 -28.79 4.66
CA PRO A 131 11.30 -29.18 5.50
C PRO A 131 12.18 -30.27 4.90
N GLN A 132 11.68 -30.99 3.89
CA GLN A 132 12.38 -32.05 3.17
C GLN A 132 13.29 -31.53 2.05
N HIS A 133 13.16 -30.26 1.68
CA HIS A 133 14.00 -29.62 0.66
C HIS A 133 15.16 -28.89 1.32
N ASP A 134 16.34 -28.93 0.69
CA ASP A 134 17.51 -28.24 1.20
C ASP A 134 17.40 -26.72 1.03
N GLN A 135 18.27 -26.00 1.74
CA GLN A 135 18.27 -24.53 1.75
C GLN A 135 18.57 -23.92 0.37
N GLU A 136 19.35 -24.62 -0.48
CA GLU A 136 19.71 -24.14 -1.82
C GLU A 136 18.50 -24.18 -2.75
N ALA A 137 17.76 -25.28 -2.76
CA ALA A 137 16.51 -25.42 -3.49
C ALA A 137 15.47 -24.36 -3.06
N LEU A 138 15.34 -24.12 -1.75
CA LEU A 138 14.42 -23.10 -1.23
C LEU A 138 14.85 -21.67 -1.59
N GLN A 139 16.16 -21.38 -1.65
CA GLN A 139 16.69 -20.08 -2.07
C GLN A 139 16.56 -19.84 -3.56
N ALA A 140 16.59 -20.89 -4.38
CA ALA A 140 16.42 -20.82 -5.82
C ALA A 140 14.97 -20.58 -6.26
N LEU A 141 13.98 -20.72 -5.37
CA LEU A 141 12.57 -20.51 -5.70
C LEU A 141 12.29 -19.08 -6.20
N PRO A 142 11.72 -18.92 -7.41
CA PRO A 142 11.31 -17.61 -7.91
C PRO A 142 10.31 -16.93 -6.98
N ILE A 143 10.58 -15.68 -6.60
CA ILE A 143 9.73 -14.88 -5.72
C ILE A 143 9.25 -13.63 -6.46
N SER A 144 7.94 -13.56 -6.66
CA SER A 144 7.25 -12.34 -7.07
C SER A 144 6.72 -11.59 -5.85
N ILE A 145 6.77 -10.27 -5.88
CA ILE A 145 6.31 -9.41 -4.78
C ILE A 145 5.14 -8.57 -5.29
N PHE A 146 4.03 -8.57 -4.56
CA PHE A 146 2.97 -7.58 -4.72
C PHE A 146 2.90 -6.71 -3.47
N GLY A 147 2.90 -5.39 -3.64
CA GLY A 147 2.76 -4.44 -2.55
C GLY A 147 1.69 -3.39 -2.80
N TYR A 148 0.72 -3.32 -1.89
CA TYR A 148 -0.32 -2.30 -1.89
C TYR A 148 0.04 -1.12 -1.01
N SER A 149 -0.17 0.12 -1.46
CA SER A 149 0.09 1.32 -0.66
C SER A 149 1.54 1.32 -0.10
N GLN A 150 1.73 1.48 1.21
CA GLN A 150 3.07 1.37 1.85
C GLN A 150 3.74 0.01 1.59
N GLY A 151 2.98 -1.07 1.41
CA GLY A 151 3.52 -2.39 1.06
C GLY A 151 4.34 -2.38 -0.23
N GLY A 152 3.99 -1.51 -1.19
CA GLY A 152 4.79 -1.32 -2.41
C GLY A 152 6.18 -0.76 -2.13
N LEU A 153 6.32 0.14 -1.15
CA LEU A 153 7.62 0.65 -0.73
C LEU A 153 8.48 -0.44 -0.09
N VAL A 154 7.87 -1.28 0.77
CA VAL A 154 8.54 -2.43 1.37
C VAL A 154 9.01 -3.39 0.29
N GLY A 155 8.16 -3.67 -0.71
CA GLY A 155 8.49 -4.52 -1.84
C GLY A 155 9.67 -4.00 -2.67
N CYS A 156 9.67 -2.71 -3.01
CA CYS A 156 10.80 -2.09 -3.72
C CYS A 156 12.11 -2.14 -2.93
N ILE A 157 12.06 -1.85 -1.62
CA ILE A 157 13.26 -1.92 -0.76
C ILE A 157 13.73 -3.36 -0.59
N LEU A 158 12.81 -4.33 -0.53
CA LEU A 158 13.13 -5.75 -0.47
C LEU A 158 13.85 -6.18 -1.76
N ALA A 159 13.31 -5.85 -2.93
CA ALA A 159 13.96 -6.13 -4.22
C ALA A 159 15.33 -5.43 -4.35
N ALA A 160 15.42 -4.15 -3.99
CA ALA A 160 16.66 -3.39 -4.12
C ALA A 160 17.80 -3.93 -3.25
N ASN A 161 17.50 -4.42 -2.04
CA ASN A 161 18.53 -4.75 -1.05
C ASN A 161 18.73 -6.24 -0.79
N HIS A 162 17.75 -7.09 -1.14
CA HIS A 162 17.69 -8.49 -0.73
C HIS A 162 17.52 -9.47 -1.90
N SER A 163 17.78 -9.05 -3.14
CA SER A 163 17.79 -9.94 -4.31
C SER A 163 18.89 -11.03 -4.27
N ASN A 164 19.90 -10.85 -3.43
CA ASN A 164 20.91 -11.89 -3.17
C ASN A 164 20.46 -12.88 -2.07
N ASP A 165 19.52 -12.48 -1.21
CA ASP A 165 19.00 -13.32 -0.12
C ASP A 165 17.79 -14.15 -0.55
N LEU A 166 17.12 -13.72 -1.63
CA LEU A 166 15.89 -14.27 -2.19
C LEU A 166 15.95 -14.14 -3.72
N ASN A 167 15.58 -15.17 -4.47
CA ASN A 167 15.48 -15.10 -5.94
C ASN A 167 14.25 -14.27 -6.37
N ILE A 168 14.35 -12.94 -6.29
CA ILE A 168 13.24 -12.03 -6.61
C ILE A 168 13.16 -11.83 -8.12
N THR A 169 12.07 -12.33 -8.71
CA THR A 169 11.88 -12.38 -10.17
C THR A 169 10.89 -11.36 -10.69
N ALA A 170 10.08 -10.72 -9.84
CA ALA A 170 9.14 -9.68 -10.27
C ALA A 170 8.67 -8.80 -9.10
N VAL A 171 8.35 -7.54 -9.38
CA VAL A 171 7.74 -6.60 -8.42
C VAL A 171 6.48 -5.99 -9.01
N ILE A 172 5.40 -5.99 -8.25
CA ILE A 172 4.14 -5.33 -8.58
C ILE A 172 3.84 -4.36 -7.45
N THR A 173 3.64 -3.09 -7.80
CA THR A 173 3.21 -2.08 -6.84
C THR A 173 1.85 -1.56 -7.25
N ALA A 174 0.96 -1.35 -6.29
CA ALA A 174 -0.35 -0.78 -6.57
C ALA A 174 -0.67 0.31 -5.56
N HIS A 175 -1.03 1.49 -6.07
CA HIS A 175 -1.33 2.67 -5.26
C HIS A 175 -0.22 3.01 -4.26
N ALA A 176 1.04 2.72 -4.58
CA ALA A 176 2.16 2.87 -3.65
C ALA A 176 2.77 4.27 -3.74
N PRO A 177 3.12 4.96 -2.64
CA PRO A 177 3.69 6.32 -2.71
C PRO A 177 5.18 6.30 -3.11
N LEU A 178 5.51 5.84 -4.31
CA LEU A 178 6.87 5.57 -4.77
C LEU A 178 7.73 6.84 -4.91
N TYR A 179 7.09 8.00 -5.09
CA TYR A 179 7.76 9.31 -5.06
C TYR A 179 7.61 10.03 -3.71
N GLY A 180 6.98 9.40 -2.72
CA GLY A 180 6.59 9.97 -1.43
C GLY A 180 5.10 10.24 -1.30
N THR A 181 4.64 10.58 -0.12
CA THR A 181 3.26 11.03 0.12
C THR A 181 3.30 12.54 0.34
N GLU A 182 2.91 13.32 -0.66
CA GLU A 182 2.97 14.79 -0.62
C GLU A 182 2.15 15.36 0.54
N ALA A 183 1.07 14.69 0.92
CA ALA A 183 0.27 15.07 2.07
C ALA A 183 1.02 15.03 3.42
N LEU A 184 2.05 14.19 3.54
CA LEU A 184 2.92 14.14 4.72
C LEU A 184 3.97 15.26 4.76
N ASP A 185 4.12 15.98 3.65
CA ASP A 185 5.02 17.13 3.52
C ASP A 185 4.30 18.47 3.75
N ASN A 186 2.97 18.45 3.84
CA ASN A 186 2.17 19.62 4.20
C ASN A 186 2.59 20.19 5.56
N LYS A 187 2.51 21.51 5.70
CA LYS A 187 2.74 22.22 6.95
C LYS A 187 1.41 22.39 7.69
N VAL A 188 1.50 22.73 8.97
CA VAL A 188 0.32 23.09 9.78
C VAL A 188 -0.47 24.24 9.14
N ALA A 189 0.22 25.19 8.50
CA ALA A 189 -0.41 26.30 7.79
C ALA A 189 -1.26 25.82 6.60
N ASP A 190 -0.77 24.83 5.85
CA ASP A 190 -1.47 24.29 4.67
C ASP A 190 -2.76 23.58 5.09
N VAL A 191 -2.71 22.79 6.17
CA VAL A 191 -3.92 22.13 6.71
C VAL A 191 -4.93 23.14 7.26
N LYS A 192 -4.46 24.22 7.91
CA LYS A 192 -5.35 25.30 8.37
C LYS A 192 -6.01 26.03 7.19
N ALA A 193 -5.25 26.32 6.14
CA ALA A 193 -5.78 26.95 4.93
C ALA A 193 -6.85 26.04 4.30
N PHE A 194 -6.54 24.76 4.11
CA PHE A 194 -7.50 23.76 3.64
C PHE A 194 -8.79 23.76 4.48
N THR A 195 -8.66 23.66 5.81
CA THR A 195 -9.82 23.55 6.73
C THR A 195 -10.75 24.77 6.62
N ARG A 196 -10.18 25.95 6.42
CA ARG A 196 -10.93 27.20 6.23
C ARG A 196 -11.60 27.25 4.86
N GLU A 197 -10.88 26.89 3.81
CA GLU A 197 -11.30 27.06 2.42
C GLU A 197 -12.28 25.97 1.96
N ALA A 198 -12.07 24.72 2.37
CA ALA A 198 -12.93 23.59 2.04
C ALA A 198 -14.22 23.52 2.87
N LYS A 199 -14.41 24.45 3.81
CA LYS A 199 -15.49 24.42 4.81
C LYS A 199 -16.89 24.33 4.18
N SER A 200 -17.16 25.14 3.17
CA SER A 200 -18.46 25.17 2.48
C SER A 200 -18.75 23.83 1.81
N GLY A 201 -17.78 23.27 1.07
CA GLY A 201 -17.94 21.98 0.40
C GLY A 201 -18.03 20.80 1.36
N LEU A 202 -17.30 20.82 2.48
CA LEU A 202 -17.44 19.81 3.54
C LEU A 202 -18.87 19.79 4.12
N ASN A 203 -19.42 20.97 4.40
CA ASN A 203 -20.81 21.07 4.87
C ASN A 203 -21.81 20.62 3.79
N ALA A 204 -21.53 20.90 2.51
CA ALA A 204 -22.37 20.48 1.37
C ALA A 204 -22.49 18.96 1.22
N ILE A 205 -21.40 18.22 1.48
CA ILE A 205 -21.43 16.75 1.51
C ILE A 205 -21.92 16.20 2.86
N GLY A 206 -22.54 17.03 3.72
CA GLY A 206 -23.11 16.59 4.98
C GLY A 206 -22.08 16.31 6.08
N HIS A 207 -20.87 16.90 5.99
CA HIS A 207 -19.87 16.80 7.05
C HIS A 207 -19.86 18.06 7.95
N PRO A 208 -20.38 17.99 9.21
CA PRO A 208 -20.49 19.17 10.08
C PRO A 208 -19.13 19.66 10.61
N ASP A 209 -19.09 20.95 10.95
CA ASP A 209 -17.91 21.73 11.40
C ASP A 209 -17.10 21.14 12.58
N THR A 210 -17.66 20.22 13.37
CA THR A 210 -17.02 19.71 14.59
C THR A 210 -15.79 18.80 14.35
N SER A 211 -15.58 18.27 13.15
CA SER A 211 -14.42 17.43 12.81
C SER A 211 -13.13 18.20 12.52
N GLN A 212 -13.23 19.51 12.28
CA GLN A 212 -12.08 20.36 11.97
C GLN A 212 -11.03 20.37 13.09
N VAL A 213 -11.46 20.17 14.33
CA VAL A 213 -10.60 20.05 15.51
C VAL A 213 -9.73 18.78 15.46
N ASN A 214 -10.28 17.67 14.97
CA ASN A 214 -9.56 16.39 14.85
C ASN A 214 -8.53 16.43 13.71
N MET A 215 -8.86 17.07 12.59
CA MET A 215 -7.93 17.30 11.47
C MET A 215 -6.73 18.14 11.86
N GLN A 216 -6.98 19.26 12.56
CA GLN A 216 -5.91 20.13 13.03
C GLN A 216 -5.04 19.43 14.06
N LEU A 217 -5.61 18.58 14.92
CA LEU A 217 -4.86 17.77 15.87
C LEU A 217 -4.03 16.71 15.15
N ALA A 218 -4.60 15.95 14.20
CA ALA A 218 -3.87 14.98 13.39
C ALA A 218 -2.72 15.63 12.61
N ALA A 219 -2.97 16.76 11.96
CA ALA A 219 -1.94 17.54 11.29
C ALA A 219 -0.89 18.11 12.24
N TRP A 220 -1.27 18.52 13.45
CA TRP A 220 -0.32 18.97 14.47
C TRP A 220 0.53 17.82 15.03
N LEU A 221 -0.03 16.61 15.12
CA LEU A 221 0.68 15.38 15.49
C LEU A 221 1.64 14.92 14.40
N LEU A 222 1.23 15.05 13.13
CA LEU A 222 2.01 14.65 11.96
C LEU A 222 3.06 15.69 11.55
N ASN A 223 2.81 16.99 11.76
CA ASN A 223 3.62 18.10 11.25
C ASN A 223 4.10 19.14 12.28
N GLY A 224 3.58 19.15 13.52
CA GLY A 224 3.47 20.40 14.27
C GLY A 224 4.43 20.68 15.42
N PHE A 225 4.56 19.83 16.45
CA PHE A 225 5.16 20.32 17.70
C PHE A 225 5.87 19.30 18.58
N CYS A 226 5.60 18.00 18.39
CA CYS A 226 6.35 16.93 19.05
C CYS A 226 7.37 16.26 18.12
N ILE A 227 7.76 16.90 17.01
CA ILE A 227 8.94 16.53 16.21
C ILE A 227 10.22 17.01 16.90
N ASN A 228 10.36 16.58 18.14
CA ASN A 228 11.67 16.32 18.71
C ASN A 228 12.25 15.10 17.94
N LYS A 229 13.56 14.82 18.07
CA LYS A 229 14.18 13.54 17.60
C LYS A 229 13.33 12.29 17.94
N PHE A 230 12.49 12.38 18.96
CA PHE A 230 11.63 11.35 19.52
C PHE A 230 10.50 10.83 18.60
N THR A 231 9.74 11.67 17.90
CA THR A 231 8.65 11.16 17.01
C THR A 231 9.19 10.65 15.68
N LYS A 232 10.27 11.25 15.15
CA LYS A 232 11.07 10.64 14.06
C LYS A 232 11.60 9.26 14.45
N PHE A 233 11.93 9.06 15.73
CA PHE A 233 12.38 7.78 16.23
C PHE A 233 11.23 6.77 16.39
N LEU A 234 10.02 7.22 16.75
CA LEU A 234 8.87 6.36 17.03
C LEU A 234 7.98 6.04 15.83
N PHE A 235 7.99 6.83 14.75
CA PHE A 235 7.13 6.61 13.57
C PHE A 235 7.95 6.53 12.28
N LYS A 236 9.00 5.70 12.29
CA LYS A 236 9.95 5.63 11.17
C LYS A 236 9.30 5.18 9.87
N GLY A 237 8.35 4.25 9.92
CA GLY A 237 7.64 3.76 8.73
C GLY A 237 6.84 4.87 8.03
N LEU A 238 6.21 5.76 8.81
CA LEU A 238 5.53 6.93 8.27
C LEU A 238 6.52 8.01 7.80
N SER A 239 7.62 8.21 8.54
CA SER A 239 8.69 9.14 8.13
C SER A 239 9.36 8.73 6.82
N ASP A 240 9.48 7.42 6.57
CA ASP A 240 10.05 6.88 5.34
C ASP A 240 9.16 7.11 4.12
N MET A 241 7.86 7.40 4.31
CA MET A 241 6.94 7.72 3.21
C MET A 241 7.01 9.19 2.75
N ARG A 242 7.75 10.07 3.44
CA ARG A 242 7.90 11.49 3.04
C ARG A 242 8.71 11.61 1.76
N SER A 243 8.40 12.61 0.91
CA SER A 243 9.01 12.73 -0.43
C SER A 243 10.52 12.99 -0.42
N ASN A 244 11.04 13.52 0.69
CA ASN A 244 12.47 13.76 0.92
C ASN A 244 13.16 12.70 1.78
N SER A 245 12.49 11.58 2.08
CA SER A 245 13.09 10.52 2.88
C SER A 245 14.20 9.80 2.09
N THR A 246 15.17 9.24 2.81
CA THR A 246 16.21 8.40 2.21
C THR A 246 15.63 7.12 1.60
N CYS A 247 14.53 6.61 2.16
CA CYS A 247 13.80 5.46 1.61
C CYS A 247 13.24 5.76 0.22
N ILE A 248 12.54 6.89 0.06
CA ILE A 248 12.00 7.32 -1.24
C ILE A 248 13.12 7.57 -2.25
N THR A 249 14.24 8.19 -1.85
CA THR A 249 15.40 8.36 -2.74
C THR A 249 15.93 7.02 -3.24
N ARG A 250 16.03 5.99 -2.38
CA ARG A 250 16.47 4.65 -2.79
C ARG A 250 15.47 3.98 -3.74
N ILE A 251 14.18 4.12 -3.49
CA ILE A 251 13.12 3.58 -4.37
C ILE A 251 13.18 4.25 -5.74
N LYS A 252 13.36 5.58 -5.80
CA LYS A 252 13.56 6.31 -7.06
C LYS A 252 14.78 5.80 -7.80
N LYS A 253 15.90 5.56 -7.10
CA LYS A 253 17.10 5.01 -7.71
C LYS A 253 16.83 3.62 -8.31
N PHE A 254 16.21 2.72 -7.54
CA PHE A 254 15.83 1.38 -7.98
C PHE A 254 14.91 1.41 -9.21
N ILE A 255 13.89 2.28 -9.25
CA ILE A 255 12.92 2.30 -10.36
C ILE A 255 13.45 3.09 -11.58
N ARG A 256 14.15 4.21 -11.38
CA ARG A 256 14.41 5.19 -12.45
C ARG A 256 15.86 5.34 -12.87
N GLU A 257 16.78 5.37 -11.92
CA GLU A 257 18.16 5.84 -12.16
C GLU A 257 19.07 4.74 -12.72
N ASN A 258 18.53 3.54 -12.93
CA ASN A 258 19.14 2.41 -13.65
C ASN A 258 19.26 2.60 -15.17
N LYS A 259 19.34 3.85 -15.67
CA LYS A 259 19.51 4.10 -17.12
C LYS A 259 20.98 4.21 -17.53
N ASN A 260 21.89 4.51 -16.58
CA ASN A 260 23.28 4.86 -16.87
C ASN A 260 24.34 4.03 -16.10
N ASP A 261 23.95 3.21 -15.12
CA ASP A 261 24.87 2.31 -14.40
C ASP A 261 24.91 0.94 -15.09
N LYS A 262 26.11 0.37 -15.27
CA LYS A 262 26.33 -0.95 -15.89
C LYS A 262 25.80 -2.13 -15.05
N GLU A 263 25.15 -1.84 -13.92
CA GLU A 263 24.57 -2.78 -12.96
C GLU A 263 23.03 -2.75 -13.05
N ASN A 264 22.48 -2.97 -14.24
CA ASN A 264 21.03 -3.04 -14.40
C ASN A 264 20.48 -4.24 -13.62
N HIS A 265 19.53 -4.02 -12.71
CA HIS A 265 18.67 -5.13 -12.31
C HIS A 265 17.72 -5.45 -13.47
N GLU A 266 17.51 -6.74 -13.73
CA GLU A 266 16.60 -7.20 -14.78
C GLU A 266 15.19 -7.46 -14.26
N ILE A 267 14.96 -7.28 -12.95
CA ILE A 267 13.69 -7.55 -12.28
C ILE A 267 12.57 -6.75 -12.97
N PRO A 268 11.60 -7.42 -13.62
CA PRO A 268 10.41 -6.79 -14.16
C PRO A 268 9.57 -6.12 -13.08
N ILE A 269 9.09 -4.91 -13.37
CA ILE A 269 8.26 -4.13 -12.44
C ILE A 269 6.95 -3.73 -13.11
N LEU A 270 5.81 -4.00 -12.46
CA LEU A 270 4.50 -3.45 -12.83
C LEU A 270 4.09 -2.36 -11.82
N LEU A 271 3.90 -1.14 -12.30
CA LEU A 271 3.40 -0.01 -11.51
C LEU A 271 1.90 0.21 -11.81
N ILE A 272 1.04 -0.05 -10.83
CA ILE A 272 -0.39 0.17 -10.92
C ILE A 272 -0.74 1.45 -10.16
N GLY A 273 -1.03 2.51 -10.91
CA GLY A 273 -1.60 3.74 -10.37
C GLY A 273 -3.12 3.75 -10.51
N GLY A 274 -3.80 4.44 -9.61
CA GLY A 274 -5.21 4.77 -9.72
C GLY A 274 -5.47 6.23 -9.40
N TYR A 275 -6.58 6.76 -9.88
CA TYR A 275 -7.00 8.10 -9.51
C TYR A 275 -8.49 8.32 -9.61
N LEU A 276 -8.98 9.38 -8.97
CA LEU A 276 -10.31 9.92 -9.17
C LEU A 276 -10.27 11.19 -10.00
N SER A 277 -11.23 11.32 -10.91
CA SER A 277 -11.38 12.50 -11.76
C SER A 277 -11.92 13.69 -10.96
N ASN A 278 -12.90 13.42 -10.09
CA ASN A 278 -13.66 14.45 -9.40
C ASN A 278 -14.27 13.88 -8.11
N LEU A 279 -13.96 14.45 -6.95
CA LEU A 279 -14.56 14.03 -5.68
C LEU A 279 -16.09 14.14 -5.67
N SER A 280 -16.68 15.02 -6.48
CA SER A 280 -18.14 15.18 -6.53
C SER A 280 -18.89 13.93 -6.99
N GLU A 281 -18.24 13.04 -7.75
CA GLU A 281 -18.84 11.77 -8.20
C GLU A 281 -18.97 10.73 -7.07
N TYR A 282 -18.42 11.03 -5.88
CA TYR A 282 -18.26 10.08 -4.78
C TYR A 282 -19.08 10.43 -3.54
N PHE A 283 -19.87 11.51 -3.60
CA PHE A 283 -20.74 11.99 -2.53
C PHE A 283 -22.10 12.41 -3.08
N ASP A 284 -23.16 12.15 -2.32
CA ASP A 284 -24.49 12.70 -2.53
C ASP A 284 -24.51 14.11 -1.92
N TYR A 285 -24.94 15.07 -2.73
CA TYR A 285 -25.18 16.44 -2.32
C TYR A 285 -26.27 17.05 -3.20
N GLU A 286 -26.90 18.12 -2.74
CA GLU A 286 -27.90 18.85 -3.53
C GLU A 286 -27.21 19.64 -4.66
N GLU A 287 -27.78 19.64 -5.87
CA GLU A 287 -27.24 20.34 -7.05
C GLU A 287 -26.91 21.82 -6.77
N ALA A 288 -27.68 22.48 -5.89
CA ALA A 288 -27.42 23.84 -5.44
C ALA A 288 -26.04 24.05 -4.77
N TYR A 289 -25.36 22.97 -4.39
CA TYR A 289 -24.03 22.98 -3.78
C TYR A 289 -22.89 22.54 -4.71
N GLU A 290 -23.15 22.32 -6.01
CA GLU A 290 -22.16 21.82 -6.97
C GLU A 290 -20.85 22.61 -6.93
N ARG A 291 -20.94 23.94 -6.99
CA ARG A 291 -19.76 24.82 -6.92
C ARG A 291 -18.93 24.62 -5.65
N GLN A 292 -19.58 24.45 -4.50
CA GLN A 292 -18.91 24.26 -3.22
C GLN A 292 -18.18 22.92 -3.19
N VAL A 293 -18.74 21.89 -3.82
CA VAL A 293 -18.11 20.57 -3.94
C VAL A 293 -16.96 20.59 -4.96
N GLU A 294 -17.07 21.35 -6.05
CA GLU A 294 -15.96 21.59 -6.98
C GLU A 294 -14.79 22.31 -6.30
N GLU A 295 -15.07 23.35 -5.51
CA GLU A 295 -14.07 24.06 -4.72
C GLU A 295 -13.41 23.10 -3.70
N LEU A 296 -14.19 22.27 -3.02
CA LEU A 296 -13.66 21.20 -2.15
C LEU A 296 -12.73 20.26 -2.92
N ASN A 297 -13.10 19.83 -4.13
CA ASN A 297 -12.27 18.97 -4.97
C ASN A 297 -10.89 19.61 -5.24
N GLN A 298 -10.86 20.88 -5.61
CA GLN A 298 -9.60 21.61 -5.86
C GLN A 298 -8.75 21.78 -4.59
N HIS A 299 -9.38 22.12 -3.46
CA HIS A 299 -8.67 22.26 -2.19
C HIS A 299 -8.13 20.91 -1.69
N TYR A 300 -8.88 19.83 -1.89
CA TYR A 300 -8.44 18.49 -1.53
C TYR A 300 -7.28 18.03 -2.42
N ALA A 301 -7.36 18.28 -3.73
CA ALA A 301 -6.27 18.01 -4.65
C ALA A 301 -4.99 18.74 -4.21
N LEU A 302 -5.09 20.03 -3.88
CA LEU A 302 -3.97 20.80 -3.36
C LEU A 302 -3.36 20.18 -2.10
N LEU A 303 -4.19 19.67 -1.18
CA LEU A 303 -3.71 19.01 0.03
C LEU A 303 -3.04 17.66 -0.27
N ALA A 304 -3.58 16.87 -1.20
CA ALA A 304 -3.09 15.53 -1.51
C ALA A 304 -1.85 15.54 -2.41
N THR A 305 -1.71 16.53 -3.29
CA THR A 305 -0.70 16.53 -4.37
C THR A 305 0.20 17.77 -4.40
N GLN A 306 -0.12 18.80 -3.60
CA GLN A 306 0.46 20.14 -3.69
C GLN A 306 0.12 20.89 -5.00
N ASP A 307 -0.92 20.44 -5.71
CA ASP A 307 -1.45 21.04 -6.93
C ASP A 307 -3.00 20.98 -6.94
N LYS A 308 -3.66 22.13 -7.19
CA LYS A 308 -5.13 22.24 -7.25
C LYS A 308 -5.75 21.43 -8.38
N HIS A 309 -4.98 21.09 -9.41
CA HIS A 309 -5.40 20.24 -10.53
C HIS A 309 -4.73 18.87 -10.51
N GLY A 310 -3.98 18.59 -9.44
CA GLY A 310 -3.25 17.35 -9.29
C GLY A 310 -4.21 16.17 -9.14
N VAL A 311 -3.91 15.10 -9.86
CA VAL A 311 -4.71 13.88 -9.90
C VAL A 311 -4.27 12.92 -8.79
N HIS A 312 -5.21 12.39 -8.00
CA HIS A 312 -4.92 11.53 -6.85
C HIS A 312 -6.01 10.47 -6.63
N ASP A 313 -5.71 9.43 -5.85
CA ASP A 313 -6.64 8.35 -5.47
C ASP A 313 -7.34 8.58 -4.12
N ILE A 314 -7.59 9.85 -3.76
CA ILE A 314 -7.92 10.36 -2.40
C ILE A 314 -6.72 10.49 -1.45
N LEU A 315 -5.59 9.82 -1.68
CA LEU A 315 -4.47 9.87 -0.73
C LEU A 315 -3.15 10.27 -1.36
N ILE A 316 -2.83 9.65 -2.49
CA ILE A 316 -1.51 9.66 -3.11
C ILE A 316 -1.68 10.19 -4.53
N SER A 317 -0.82 11.13 -4.91
CA SER A 317 -0.80 11.62 -6.28
C SER A 317 -0.51 10.48 -7.26
N ILE A 318 -1.16 10.46 -8.41
CA ILE A 318 -0.88 9.45 -9.45
C ILE A 318 0.59 9.50 -9.90
N LYS A 319 1.16 10.70 -9.90
CA LYS A 319 2.59 10.93 -10.15
C LYS A 319 3.44 10.15 -9.15
N SER A 320 3.12 10.23 -7.86
CA SER A 320 3.84 9.45 -6.84
C SER A 320 3.63 7.95 -7.00
N GLN A 321 2.40 7.53 -7.31
CA GLN A 321 2.07 6.12 -7.58
C GLN A 321 2.87 5.50 -8.71
N LEU A 322 3.22 6.30 -9.71
CA LEU A 322 4.03 5.89 -10.86
C LEU A 322 5.51 6.23 -10.69
N CYS A 323 5.95 6.68 -9.51
CA CYS A 323 7.33 7.13 -9.29
C CYS A 323 7.78 8.23 -10.28
N ARG A 324 6.89 9.13 -10.70
CA ARG A 324 7.20 10.23 -11.64
C ARG A 324 7.66 11.50 -10.92
N GLY A 325 8.62 12.22 -11.51
CA GLY A 325 9.14 13.48 -10.98
C GLY A 325 8.26 14.70 -11.31
N PRO A 326 8.57 15.90 -10.77
CA PRO A 326 7.82 17.14 -11.01
C PRO A 326 7.74 17.62 -12.45
N SER A 327 8.62 17.14 -13.33
CA SER A 327 8.69 17.54 -14.74
C SER A 327 7.64 16.88 -15.64
N PHE A 328 6.51 16.41 -15.09
CA PHE A 328 5.52 15.63 -15.82
C PHE A 328 4.12 16.22 -15.62
N ASP A 329 3.77 17.19 -16.47
CA ASP A 329 2.48 17.87 -16.44
C ASP A 329 1.38 17.07 -17.19
N ASN A 330 1.75 16.21 -18.16
CA ASN A 330 0.81 15.29 -18.82
C ASN A 330 0.98 13.86 -18.30
N ILE A 331 0.24 13.50 -17.26
CA ILE A 331 0.18 12.12 -16.73
C ILE A 331 -0.43 11.14 -17.76
N VAL A 332 -1.25 11.66 -18.68
CA VAL A 332 -2.05 10.90 -19.66
C VAL A 332 -1.32 10.66 -21.00
N ASP A 333 -0.33 11.49 -21.34
CA ASP A 333 0.49 11.28 -22.54
C ASP A 333 1.69 10.39 -22.22
N SER A 334 1.69 9.22 -22.85
CA SER A 334 2.82 8.27 -22.85
C SER A 334 3.87 8.60 -23.92
N SER A 335 3.79 9.76 -24.57
CA SER A 335 4.59 10.07 -25.76
C SER A 335 5.99 10.60 -25.43
N ASN A 336 6.98 9.76 -25.75
CA ASN A 336 8.30 10.09 -26.32
C ASN A 336 9.52 10.39 -25.45
N ASP A 337 9.51 10.12 -24.14
CA ASP A 337 10.75 9.89 -23.40
C ASP A 337 10.58 8.61 -22.57
N PRO A 338 11.42 7.56 -22.70
CA PRO A 338 11.29 6.40 -21.84
C PRO A 338 11.70 6.83 -20.42
N VAL A 339 10.68 7.24 -19.65
CA VAL A 339 10.72 7.59 -18.23
C VAL A 339 11.26 6.43 -17.40
N TYR A 340 11.09 5.21 -17.90
CA TYR A 340 11.47 3.97 -17.25
C TYR A 340 12.33 3.10 -18.17
N ALA A 341 13.06 2.18 -17.54
CA ALA A 341 13.73 1.09 -18.24
C ALA A 341 12.71 0.13 -18.88
N LYS A 342 13.17 -0.68 -19.87
CA LYS A 342 12.30 -1.57 -20.67
C LYS A 342 11.57 -2.65 -19.85
N ASN A 343 12.10 -2.98 -18.68
CA ASN A 343 11.53 -3.96 -17.75
C ASN A 343 10.41 -3.37 -16.86
N ILE A 344 10.01 -2.12 -17.07
CA ILE A 344 8.98 -1.46 -16.26
C ILE A 344 7.72 -1.23 -17.10
N GLU A 345 6.62 -1.81 -16.63
CA GLU A 345 5.28 -1.64 -17.18
C GLU A 345 4.43 -0.76 -16.25
N THR A 346 3.52 0.01 -16.83
CA THR A 346 2.62 0.88 -16.05
C THR A 346 1.17 0.66 -16.45
N TYR A 347 0.28 0.64 -15.48
CA TYR A 347 -1.16 0.64 -15.68
C TYR A 347 -1.81 1.73 -14.84
N VAL A 348 -2.71 2.50 -15.44
CA VAL A 348 -3.46 3.57 -14.75
C VAL A 348 -4.95 3.24 -14.77
N ALA A 349 -5.51 3.00 -13.60
CA ALA A 349 -6.93 2.80 -13.38
C ALA A 349 -7.63 4.14 -13.10
N LYS A 350 -8.51 4.56 -14.02
CA LYS A 350 -9.42 5.67 -13.75
C LYS A 350 -10.48 5.25 -12.73
N GLU A 351 -11.01 6.21 -11.99
CA GLU A 351 -12.10 6.03 -11.00
C GLU A 351 -11.78 5.00 -9.92
N GLN A 352 -10.52 5.02 -9.46
CA GLN A 352 -9.99 4.05 -8.51
C GLN A 352 -9.60 4.73 -7.20
N LEU A 353 -10.28 4.32 -6.12
CA LEU A 353 -10.03 4.76 -4.75
C LEU A 353 -8.82 4.05 -4.14
N HIS A 354 -8.02 4.78 -3.36
CA HIS A 354 -7.07 4.19 -2.41
C HIS A 354 -7.79 3.49 -1.26
N CYS A 355 -8.80 4.15 -0.73
CA CYS A 355 -9.55 3.69 0.43
C CYS A 355 -10.93 4.33 0.40
N TRP A 356 -11.85 3.73 1.15
CA TRP A 356 -13.24 4.19 1.19
C TRP A 356 -13.44 5.45 2.01
N ASN A 357 -12.41 5.97 2.67
CA ASN A 357 -12.49 7.13 3.55
C ASN A 357 -11.60 8.28 3.07
N LEU A 358 -11.96 9.51 3.45
CA LEU A 358 -11.14 10.70 3.21
C LEU A 358 -9.96 10.73 4.21
N MET A 359 -9.05 9.76 4.12
CA MET A 359 -8.06 9.50 5.18
C MET A 359 -7.18 10.70 5.56
N LEU A 360 -6.96 11.65 4.65
CA LEU A 360 -6.20 12.88 4.94
C LEU A 360 -6.92 13.82 5.93
N MET A 361 -8.21 13.62 6.13
CA MET A 361 -9.09 14.59 6.77
C MET A 361 -10.01 13.93 7.79
N LEU A 362 -10.75 12.92 7.35
CA LEU A 362 -11.89 12.35 8.04
C LEU A 362 -11.81 10.84 7.84
N SER A 363 -10.98 10.17 8.63
CA SER A 363 -10.79 8.72 8.52
C SER A 363 -12.06 7.93 8.84
N ASP A 364 -13.04 8.56 9.48
CA ASP A 364 -14.38 8.05 9.76
C ASP A 364 -15.39 8.33 8.64
N TYR A 365 -15.16 9.35 7.81
CA TYR A 365 -16.09 9.74 6.74
C TYR A 365 -15.81 8.99 5.44
N ARG A 366 -16.80 8.23 4.98
CA ARG A 366 -16.69 7.36 3.82
C ARG A 366 -17.28 8.01 2.57
N VAL A 367 -16.63 7.76 1.44
CA VAL A 367 -17.26 7.97 0.13
C VAL A 367 -18.42 6.98 -0.04
N GLN A 368 -19.42 7.40 -0.81
CA GLN A 368 -20.62 6.59 -1.05
C GLN A 368 -20.47 5.68 -2.27
N TYR A 369 -19.74 6.15 -3.28
CA TYR A 369 -19.53 5.44 -4.55
C TYR A 369 -18.05 5.16 -4.80
N GLY A 370 -17.77 4.37 -5.85
CA GLY A 370 -16.41 4.08 -6.32
C GLY A 370 -15.99 2.63 -6.17
N LYS A 371 -14.73 2.35 -6.50
CA LYS A 371 -14.13 1.01 -6.42
C LYS A 371 -12.72 1.13 -5.87
N THR A 372 -12.30 0.18 -5.05
CA THR A 372 -10.88 -0.01 -4.69
C THR A 372 -10.20 -0.99 -5.63
N LEU A 373 -8.86 -1.02 -5.63
CA LEU A 373 -8.08 -1.93 -6.48
C LEU A 373 -8.60 -3.37 -6.42
N PHE A 374 -8.91 -3.83 -5.20
CA PHE A 374 -9.36 -5.20 -4.94
C PHE A 374 -10.76 -5.51 -5.48
N GLN A 375 -11.51 -4.51 -5.97
CA GLN A 375 -12.77 -4.69 -6.69
C GLN A 375 -12.61 -4.54 -8.21
N ASN A 376 -11.44 -4.12 -8.68
CA ASN A 376 -11.16 -3.92 -10.09
C ASN A 376 -10.69 -5.22 -10.75
N LYS A 377 -11.62 -5.93 -11.38
CA LYS A 377 -11.35 -7.18 -12.10
C LYS A 377 -10.26 -7.03 -13.17
N LYS A 378 -10.16 -5.87 -13.84
CA LYS A 378 -9.14 -5.61 -14.86
C LYS A 378 -7.76 -5.49 -14.23
N ALA A 379 -7.63 -4.81 -13.10
CA ALA A 379 -6.37 -4.71 -12.38
C ALA A 379 -5.91 -6.08 -11.86
N ILE A 380 -6.83 -6.88 -11.30
CA ILE A 380 -6.53 -8.25 -10.84
C ILE A 380 -6.09 -9.13 -12.03
N ALA A 381 -6.79 -9.07 -13.17
CA ALA A 381 -6.40 -9.81 -14.37
C ALA A 381 -4.99 -9.44 -14.86
N LEU A 382 -4.64 -8.15 -14.85
CA LEU A 382 -3.30 -7.67 -15.21
C LEU A 382 -2.22 -8.19 -14.25
N ILE A 383 -2.50 -8.24 -12.95
CA ILE A 383 -1.59 -8.84 -11.96
C ILE A 383 -1.33 -10.30 -12.31
N THR A 384 -2.39 -11.08 -12.57
CA THR A 384 -2.28 -12.49 -12.95
C THR A 384 -1.52 -12.69 -14.27
N GLU A 385 -1.79 -11.86 -15.28
CA GLU A 385 -1.08 -11.90 -16.58
C GLU A 385 0.41 -11.63 -16.41
N PHE A 386 0.76 -10.60 -15.64
CA PHE A 386 2.15 -10.24 -15.36
C PHE A 386 2.89 -11.36 -14.62
N LEU A 387 2.24 -11.98 -13.62
CA LEU A 387 2.80 -13.14 -12.92
C LEU A 387 3.01 -14.34 -13.86
N SER A 388 2.05 -14.62 -14.75
CA SER A 388 2.17 -15.69 -15.75
C SER A 388 3.35 -15.45 -16.69
N LYS A 389 3.45 -14.22 -17.22
CA LYS A 389 4.51 -13.82 -18.16
C LYS A 389 5.92 -14.01 -17.57
N HIS A 390 6.10 -13.72 -16.29
CA HIS A 390 7.43 -13.67 -15.66
C HIS A 390 7.80 -14.88 -14.80
N ASN A 391 6.85 -15.76 -14.46
CA ASN A 391 7.15 -16.95 -13.65
C ASN A 391 6.92 -18.29 -14.36
N LEU A 392 6.12 -18.33 -15.43
CA LEU A 392 5.76 -19.60 -16.09
C LEU A 392 6.35 -19.76 -17.50
N ARG A 393 6.78 -18.68 -18.15
CA ARG A 393 7.26 -18.73 -19.55
C ARG A 393 8.68 -19.26 -19.73
N ASN A 394 9.38 -19.60 -18.64
CA ASN A 394 10.72 -20.21 -18.71
C ASN A 394 10.68 -21.75 -18.62
N GLY A 395 9.52 -22.38 -18.84
CA GLY A 395 9.36 -23.82 -18.85
C GLY A 395 8.72 -24.35 -20.13
N SER A 396 9.48 -24.36 -21.23
CA SER A 396 9.26 -25.25 -22.38
C SER A 396 10.55 -25.43 -23.16
#